data_AF-A0A812JM34-F1
#
_entry.id   AF-A0A812JM34-F1
#
_cell.length_a   1.000
_cell.length_b   1.000
_cell.length_c   1.000
_cell.angle_alpha   90.00
_cell.angle_beta   90.00
_cell.angle_gamma   90.00
#
_symmetry.space_group_name_H-M   'P 1'
#
loop_
_entity.id
_entity.type
_entity.pdbx_description
1 polymer ?
#
loop_
_entity_poly.entity_id
_entity_poly.type
_entity_poly.pdbx_seq_one_letter_code
_entity_poly.pdbx_strand_id
1 'polypeptide(L)'
;MWVAGLSHGVAAIVTEMQCNQKSFSVQIAALRALTAIYSQQIDQEAQDANMVARTACMRVVLTAMSAFPENVIVWTSACGALSAVAQHGIDTTVTEEHLFQCLQAATKALTLAKSQENGWNQQASYLREEAVKLLAAVCCAAPNVGCWLRQNSETMEAQLGETMEIAVSIVAKDKEQRFTEEALRNNLMALVYVVGPEAAIVKSLRQWGARANVVGACSDVVAETMRRQHASICEELSRGHVRAELENAAKAHVVDIDLQRRVQLALGFLGPALKSWGALWADRRRWFAQVASRQSRL
;
A
#
# COMPACT_ATOMS: atom_id res chain seq x y z
N MET A 1 8.53 2.41 -24.96
CA MET A 1 8.56 3.03 -23.62
C MET A 1 9.28 2.15 -22.59
N TRP A 2 8.82 0.93 -22.31
CA TRP A 2 9.50 0.03 -21.36
C TRP A 2 10.98 -0.24 -21.70
N VAL A 3 11.27 -0.60 -22.97
CA VAL A 3 12.66 -0.78 -23.45
C VAL A 3 13.51 0.48 -23.25
N ALA A 4 12.94 1.67 -23.47
CA ALA A 4 13.65 2.93 -23.24
C ALA A 4 13.95 3.13 -21.74
N GLY A 5 13.02 2.80 -20.85
CA GLY A 5 13.25 2.85 -19.41
C GLY A 5 14.30 1.87 -18.89
N LEU A 6 14.41 0.69 -19.51
CA LEU A 6 15.48 -0.26 -19.18
C LEU A 6 16.84 0.17 -19.73
N SER A 7 16.87 0.68 -20.96
CA SER A 7 18.13 0.96 -21.66
C SER A 7 18.73 2.32 -21.26
N HIS A 8 17.88 3.29 -20.95
CA HIS A 8 18.26 4.69 -20.69
C HIS A 8 17.76 5.21 -19.33
N GLY A 9 17.18 4.35 -18.50
CA GLY A 9 16.68 4.69 -17.17
C GLY A 9 15.33 5.41 -17.17
N VAL A 10 14.79 5.63 -15.96
CA VAL A 10 13.50 6.29 -15.74
C VAL A 10 13.48 7.73 -16.28
N ALA A 11 14.61 8.42 -16.29
CA ALA A 11 14.74 9.78 -16.82
C ALA A 11 14.31 9.91 -18.29
N ALA A 12 14.55 8.87 -19.11
CA ALA A 12 14.11 8.85 -20.50
C ALA A 12 12.58 8.80 -20.61
N ILE A 13 11.91 7.99 -19.78
CA ILE A 13 10.44 7.92 -19.75
C ILE A 13 9.86 9.27 -19.29
N VAL A 14 10.43 9.86 -18.25
CA VAL A 14 10.02 11.18 -17.73
C VAL A 14 10.12 12.25 -18.81
N THR A 15 11.24 12.28 -19.54
CA THR A 15 11.47 13.21 -20.65
C THR A 15 10.42 13.03 -21.75
N GLU A 16 10.14 11.80 -22.15
CA GLU A 16 9.11 11.50 -23.16
C GLU A 16 7.71 11.94 -22.71
N MET A 17 7.35 11.72 -21.44
CA MET A 17 6.09 12.21 -20.89
C MET A 17 5.99 13.73 -20.93
N GLN A 18 7.09 14.45 -20.65
CA GLN A 18 7.15 15.91 -20.67
C GLN A 18 7.02 16.49 -22.08
N CYS A 19 7.67 15.87 -23.08
CA CYS A 19 7.58 16.29 -24.47
C CYS A 19 6.18 16.02 -25.06
N ASN A 20 5.47 15.01 -24.55
CA ASN A 20 4.23 14.52 -25.12
C ASN A 20 3.04 14.56 -24.14
N GLN A 21 2.92 15.63 -23.34
CA GLN A 21 1.92 15.75 -22.27
C GLN A 21 0.47 15.52 -22.73
N LYS A 22 0.13 15.94 -23.95
CA LYS A 22 -1.23 15.82 -24.52
C LYS A 22 -1.47 14.50 -25.27
N SER A 23 -0.46 13.64 -25.40
CA SER A 23 -0.58 12.38 -26.14
C SER A 23 -1.01 11.25 -25.22
N PHE A 24 -2.29 10.89 -25.29
CA PHE A 24 -2.88 9.82 -24.47
C PHE A 24 -2.10 8.50 -24.58
N SER A 25 -1.74 8.09 -25.79
CA SER A 25 -1.03 6.83 -26.03
C SER A 25 0.37 6.81 -25.40
N VAL A 26 1.09 7.94 -25.48
CA VAL A 26 2.41 8.09 -24.86
C VAL A 26 2.28 8.07 -23.33
N GLN A 27 1.33 8.81 -22.77
CA GLN A 27 1.13 8.83 -21.32
C GLN A 27 0.78 7.44 -20.78
N ILE A 28 -0.19 6.73 -21.37
CA ILE A 28 -0.56 5.37 -20.92
C ILE A 28 0.63 4.40 -21.02
N ALA A 29 1.38 4.43 -22.13
CA ALA A 29 2.54 3.57 -22.30
C ALA A 29 3.64 3.88 -21.27
N ALA A 30 3.83 5.15 -20.93
CA ALA A 30 4.78 5.59 -19.90
C ALA A 30 4.35 5.18 -18.49
N LEU A 31 3.10 5.44 -18.12
CA LEU A 31 2.56 5.06 -16.81
C LEU A 31 2.72 3.56 -16.56
N ARG A 32 2.35 2.71 -17.52
CA ARG A 32 2.53 1.26 -17.43
C ARG A 32 4.00 0.84 -17.32
N ALA A 33 4.88 1.50 -18.07
CA ALA A 33 6.31 1.22 -18.01
C ALA A 33 6.90 1.58 -16.64
N LEU A 34 6.51 2.73 -16.07
CA LEU A 34 6.91 3.14 -14.73
C LEU A 34 6.43 2.14 -13.67
N THR A 35 5.16 1.75 -13.70
CA THR A 35 4.62 0.73 -12.79
C THR A 35 5.44 -0.56 -12.85
N ALA A 36 5.75 -1.05 -14.06
CA ALA A 36 6.50 -2.29 -14.24
C ALA A 36 7.94 -2.18 -13.71
N ILE A 37 8.65 -1.10 -14.03
CA ILE A 37 10.04 -0.87 -13.61
C ILE A 37 10.14 -0.78 -12.08
N TYR A 38 9.27 0.02 -11.44
CA TYR A 38 9.30 0.19 -9.99
C TYR A 38 8.77 -1.03 -9.22
N SER A 39 7.78 -1.76 -9.75
CA SER A 39 7.24 -2.95 -9.08
C SER A 39 8.19 -4.14 -9.14
N GLN A 40 8.99 -4.27 -10.20
CA GLN A 40 9.92 -5.38 -10.37
C GLN A 40 11.22 -5.20 -9.58
N GLN A 41 11.40 -4.08 -8.88
CA GLN A 41 12.62 -3.75 -8.15
C GLN A 41 13.87 -4.04 -9.01
N ILE A 42 13.81 -3.67 -10.30
CA ILE A 42 14.95 -3.85 -11.19
C ILE A 42 16.04 -2.98 -10.59
N ASP A 43 17.03 -3.61 -9.94
CA ASP A 43 18.19 -3.01 -9.29
C ASP A 43 18.95 -2.19 -10.35
N GLN A 44 18.49 -0.96 -10.58
CA GLN A 44 19.18 -0.01 -11.42
C GLN A 44 20.27 0.61 -10.53
N GLU A 45 21.48 0.05 -10.67
CA GLU A 45 22.73 0.30 -9.93
C GLU A 45 23.26 1.76 -9.92
N ALA A 46 22.42 2.77 -10.03
CA ALA A 46 22.81 4.17 -9.84
C ALA A 46 21.88 4.84 -8.82
N GLN A 47 22.18 4.64 -7.53
CA GLN A 47 21.38 5.18 -6.42
C GLN A 47 21.16 6.69 -6.55
N ASP A 48 22.13 7.46 -7.04
CA ASP A 48 22.01 8.93 -7.11
C ASP A 48 21.19 9.43 -8.31
N ALA A 49 21.36 8.82 -9.49
CA ALA A 49 20.58 9.19 -10.69
C ALA A 49 19.10 8.79 -10.54
N ASN A 50 18.82 7.71 -9.82
CA ASN A 50 17.46 7.26 -9.54
C ASN A 50 16.73 8.10 -8.50
N MET A 51 17.43 8.79 -7.58
CA MET A 51 16.78 9.64 -6.59
C MET A 51 16.08 10.85 -7.24
N VAL A 52 16.80 11.62 -8.04
CA VAL A 52 16.23 12.78 -8.76
C VAL A 52 15.09 12.37 -9.70
N ALA A 53 15.16 11.14 -10.23
CA ALA A 53 14.14 10.60 -11.10
C ALA A 53 12.79 10.34 -10.39
N ARG A 54 12.75 10.07 -9.07
CA ARG A 54 11.48 9.79 -8.35
C ARG A 54 10.60 11.02 -8.25
N THR A 55 11.14 12.14 -7.79
CA THR A 55 10.40 13.41 -7.70
C THR A 55 9.94 13.88 -9.08
N ALA A 56 10.80 13.76 -10.09
CA ALA A 56 10.44 14.06 -11.47
C ALA A 56 9.33 13.14 -11.99
N CYS A 57 9.41 11.84 -11.67
CA CYS A 57 8.41 10.83 -12.00
C CYS A 57 7.05 11.16 -11.39
N MET A 58 6.97 11.42 -10.07
CA MET A 58 5.73 11.80 -9.40
C MET A 58 5.09 13.02 -10.07
N ARG A 59 5.88 14.06 -10.35
CA ARG A 59 5.40 15.27 -11.03
C ARG A 59 4.84 15.00 -12.41
N VAL A 60 5.51 14.22 -13.26
CA VAL A 60 5.00 13.96 -14.62
C VAL A 60 3.76 13.08 -14.59
N VAL A 61 3.65 12.15 -13.65
CA VAL A 61 2.44 11.33 -13.47
C VAL A 61 1.26 12.22 -13.05
N LEU A 62 1.46 13.13 -12.08
CA LEU A 62 0.43 14.10 -11.66
C LEU A 62 0.04 15.07 -12.80
N THR A 63 1.02 15.45 -13.63
CA THR A 63 0.78 16.26 -14.84
C THR A 63 -0.07 15.50 -15.86
N ALA A 64 0.17 14.20 -16.05
CA ALA A 64 -0.64 13.35 -16.91
C ALA A 64 -2.09 13.25 -16.42
N MET A 65 -2.31 13.10 -15.10
CA MET A 65 -3.67 13.09 -14.51
C MET A 65 -4.40 14.41 -14.76
N SER A 66 -3.67 15.52 -14.71
CA SER A 66 -4.20 16.86 -14.96
C SER A 66 -4.48 17.12 -16.45
N ALA A 67 -3.72 16.50 -17.36
CA ALA A 67 -3.97 16.57 -18.81
C ALA A 67 -5.20 15.76 -19.24
N PHE A 68 -5.60 14.75 -18.46
CA PHE A 68 -6.75 13.88 -18.75
C PHE A 68 -7.66 13.71 -17.52
N PRO A 69 -8.32 14.79 -17.05
CA PRO A 69 -8.99 14.82 -15.74
C PRO A 69 -10.18 13.84 -15.62
N GLU A 70 -10.82 13.50 -16.73
CA GLU A 70 -12.01 12.62 -16.74
C GLU A 70 -11.67 11.19 -17.22
N ASN A 71 -10.42 10.93 -17.60
CA ASN A 71 -10.05 9.65 -18.19
C ASN A 71 -9.69 8.60 -17.13
N VAL A 72 -10.66 7.76 -16.77
CA VAL A 72 -10.50 6.69 -15.76
C VAL A 72 -9.26 5.82 -16.02
N ILE A 73 -8.95 5.48 -17.28
CA ILE A 73 -7.81 4.62 -17.63
C ILE A 73 -6.47 5.30 -17.28
N VAL A 74 -6.34 6.60 -17.55
CA VAL A 74 -5.16 7.39 -17.15
C VAL A 74 -5.06 7.42 -15.64
N TRP A 75 -6.16 7.70 -14.94
CA TRP A 75 -6.17 7.77 -13.48
C TRP A 75 -5.82 6.44 -12.82
N THR A 76 -6.34 5.32 -13.29
CA THR A 76 -6.00 3.97 -12.78
C THR A 76 -4.51 3.69 -13.00
N SER A 77 -4.00 3.92 -14.21
CA SER A 77 -2.59 3.68 -14.54
C SER A 77 -1.66 4.60 -13.75
N ALA A 78 -2.07 5.85 -13.52
CA ALA A 78 -1.33 6.84 -12.75
C ALA A 78 -1.28 6.49 -11.27
N CYS A 79 -2.40 6.07 -10.68
CA CYS A 79 -2.43 5.60 -9.28
C CYS A 79 -1.50 4.40 -9.09
N GLY A 80 -1.52 3.43 -10.01
CA GLY A 80 -0.61 2.28 -9.96
C GLY A 80 0.86 2.68 -10.11
N ALA A 81 1.18 3.62 -11.00
CA ALA A 81 2.54 4.12 -11.15
C ALA A 81 3.03 4.85 -9.88
N LEU A 82 2.23 5.76 -9.33
CA LEU A 82 2.56 6.48 -8.10
C LEU A 82 2.69 5.52 -6.90
N SER A 83 1.84 4.50 -6.82
CA SER A 83 1.90 3.48 -5.77
C SER A 83 3.22 2.70 -5.85
N ALA A 84 3.61 2.25 -7.05
CA ALA A 84 4.87 1.56 -7.27
C ALA A 84 6.09 2.44 -6.92
N VAL A 85 6.07 3.72 -7.33
CA VAL A 85 7.12 4.68 -6.97
C VAL A 85 7.22 4.86 -5.46
N ALA A 86 6.09 5.05 -4.77
CA ALA A 86 6.06 5.22 -3.32
C ALA A 86 6.53 3.97 -2.56
N GLN A 87 6.16 2.77 -3.04
CA GLN A 87 6.58 1.50 -2.45
C GLN A 87 8.08 1.23 -2.59
N HIS A 88 8.69 1.71 -3.68
CA HIS A 88 10.14 1.63 -3.87
C HIS A 88 10.92 2.51 -2.88
N GLY A 89 10.23 3.39 -2.14
CA GLY A 89 10.80 4.20 -1.07
C GLY A 89 10.83 5.68 -1.41
N ILE A 90 10.84 6.48 -0.34
CA ILE A 90 10.94 7.93 -0.36
C ILE A 90 12.39 8.25 0.01
N ASP A 91 13.12 8.85 -0.92
CA ASP A 91 14.48 9.34 -0.67
C ASP A 91 14.46 10.78 -0.15
N THR A 92 15.66 11.36 0.05
CA THR A 92 15.82 12.73 0.54
C THR A 92 15.29 13.80 -0.43
N THR A 93 15.02 13.47 -1.68
CA THR A 93 14.54 14.42 -2.70
C THR A 93 13.02 14.50 -2.78
N VAL A 94 12.32 13.47 -2.28
CA VAL A 94 10.85 13.44 -2.23
C VAL A 94 10.41 14.17 -0.96
N THR A 95 9.91 15.40 -1.14
CA THR A 95 9.39 16.21 -0.03
C THR A 95 7.97 15.80 0.38
N GLU A 96 7.54 16.18 1.59
CA GLU A 96 6.17 15.96 2.05
C GLU A 96 5.12 16.56 1.10
N GLU A 97 5.42 17.68 0.45
CA GLU A 97 4.55 18.30 -0.56
C GLU A 97 4.21 17.35 -1.71
N HIS A 98 5.19 16.63 -2.25
CA HIS A 98 4.95 15.66 -3.32
C HIS A 98 4.04 14.51 -2.87
N LEU A 99 4.18 14.10 -1.62
CA LEU A 99 3.37 13.05 -1.02
C LEU A 99 1.94 13.53 -0.78
N PHE A 100 1.77 14.76 -0.30
CA PHE A 100 0.45 15.39 -0.18
C PHE A 100 -0.26 15.49 -1.54
N GLN A 101 0.45 15.85 -2.60
CA GLN A 101 -0.12 15.86 -3.96
C GLN A 101 -0.55 14.46 -4.41
N CYS A 102 0.23 13.42 -4.09
CA CYS A 102 -0.15 12.03 -4.37
C CYS A 102 -1.41 11.60 -3.59
N LEU A 103 -1.53 12.00 -2.31
CA LEU A 103 -2.74 11.75 -1.52
C LEU A 103 -3.95 12.48 -2.08
N GLN A 104 -3.81 13.75 -2.46
CA GLN A 104 -4.89 14.50 -3.11
C GLN A 104 -5.31 13.86 -4.42
N ALA A 105 -4.36 13.34 -5.20
CA ALA A 105 -4.65 12.59 -6.41
C ALA A 105 -5.42 11.29 -6.09
N ALA A 106 -5.04 10.55 -5.05
CA ALA A 106 -5.78 9.36 -4.64
C ALA A 106 -7.21 9.69 -4.18
N THR A 107 -7.41 10.77 -3.40
CA THR A 107 -8.74 11.24 -2.99
C THR A 107 -9.61 11.60 -4.21
N LYS A 108 -9.03 12.32 -5.18
CA LYS A 108 -9.73 12.66 -6.42
C LYS A 108 -10.08 11.41 -7.24
N ALA A 109 -9.19 10.42 -7.25
CA ALA A 109 -9.40 9.14 -7.92
C ALA A 109 -10.58 8.37 -7.30
N LEU A 110 -10.71 8.37 -5.97
CA LEU A 110 -11.85 7.78 -5.26
C LEU A 110 -13.16 8.51 -5.60
N THR A 111 -13.16 9.84 -5.61
CA THR A 111 -14.32 10.64 -5.99
C THR A 111 -14.72 10.39 -7.46
N LEU A 112 -13.74 10.29 -8.36
CA LEU A 112 -13.98 9.98 -9.77
C LEU A 112 -14.51 8.55 -9.95
N ALA A 113 -13.97 7.57 -9.22
CA ALA A 113 -14.49 6.21 -9.23
C ALA A 113 -15.96 6.19 -8.80
N LYS A 114 -16.30 6.93 -7.73
CA LYS A 114 -17.67 7.06 -7.22
C LYS A 114 -18.63 7.67 -8.25
N SER A 115 -18.22 8.72 -8.97
CA SER A 115 -19.08 9.34 -9.98
C SER A 115 -19.35 8.44 -11.20
N GLN A 116 -18.58 7.37 -11.37
CA GLN A 116 -18.68 6.42 -12.49
C GLN A 116 -19.47 5.16 -12.13
N GLU A 117 -20.07 5.09 -10.93
CA GLU A 117 -20.83 3.94 -10.41
C GLU A 117 -22.25 3.79 -10.97
N ASN A 118 -22.55 4.36 -12.13
CA ASN A 118 -23.80 4.11 -12.84
C ASN A 118 -23.80 2.66 -13.40
N GLY A 119 -23.95 1.67 -12.51
CA GLY A 119 -23.85 0.23 -12.79
C GLY A 119 -22.56 -0.41 -12.25
N TRP A 120 -22.44 -1.73 -12.41
CA TRP A 120 -21.20 -2.49 -12.12
C TRP A 120 -20.13 -2.16 -13.17
N ASN A 121 -19.58 -0.94 -13.10
CA ASN A 121 -18.51 -0.51 -13.97
C ASN A 121 -17.18 -1.05 -13.44
N GLN A 122 -16.65 -2.05 -14.14
CA GLN A 122 -15.38 -2.70 -13.78
C GLN A 122 -14.21 -1.70 -13.72
N GLN A 123 -14.21 -0.65 -14.55
CA GLN A 123 -13.17 0.37 -14.56
C GLN A 123 -13.17 1.22 -13.28
N ALA A 124 -14.36 1.57 -12.77
CA ALA A 124 -14.50 2.29 -11.52
C ALA A 124 -13.96 1.45 -10.35
N SER A 125 -14.21 0.13 -10.37
CA SER A 125 -13.66 -0.78 -9.37
C SER A 125 -12.14 -0.82 -9.37
N TYR A 126 -11.52 -0.96 -10.55
CA TYR A 126 -10.05 -0.94 -10.66
C TYR A 126 -9.44 0.40 -10.26
N LEU A 127 -10.07 1.52 -10.64
CA LEU A 127 -9.62 2.84 -10.22
C LEU A 127 -9.65 2.97 -8.70
N ARG A 128 -10.73 2.52 -8.05
CA ARG A 128 -10.87 2.55 -6.60
C ARG A 128 -9.78 1.73 -5.91
N GLU A 129 -9.52 0.53 -6.40
CA GLU A 129 -8.47 -0.34 -5.88
C GLU A 129 -7.08 0.30 -5.98
N GLU A 130 -6.72 0.83 -7.16
CA GLU A 130 -5.42 1.50 -7.35
C GLU A 130 -5.30 2.80 -6.53
N ALA A 131 -6.40 3.53 -6.35
CA ALA A 131 -6.43 4.72 -5.51
C ALA A 131 -6.17 4.39 -4.02
N VAL A 132 -6.83 3.34 -3.50
CA VAL A 132 -6.58 2.85 -2.14
C VAL A 132 -5.15 2.32 -2.00
N LYS A 133 -4.65 1.60 -3.00
CA LYS A 133 -3.27 1.11 -3.03
C LYS A 133 -2.27 2.27 -3.01
N LEU A 134 -2.55 3.37 -3.69
CA LEU A 134 -1.75 4.58 -3.63
C LEU A 134 -1.78 5.22 -2.23
N LEU A 135 -2.96 5.38 -1.61
CA LEU A 135 -3.08 5.90 -0.23
C LEU A 135 -2.25 5.07 0.75
N ALA A 136 -2.43 3.75 0.72
CA ALA A 136 -1.68 2.83 1.58
C ALA A 136 -0.17 2.92 1.32
N ALA A 137 0.26 2.94 0.07
CA ALA A 137 1.68 3.04 -0.29
C ALA A 137 2.33 4.32 0.23
N VAL A 138 1.69 5.48 0.01
CA VAL A 138 2.22 6.79 0.45
C VAL A 138 2.31 6.85 1.97
N CYS A 139 1.25 6.44 2.68
CA CYS A 139 1.26 6.47 4.15
C CYS A 139 2.25 5.47 4.75
N CYS A 140 2.42 4.31 4.11
CA CYS A 140 3.43 3.33 4.49
C CYS A 140 4.86 3.82 4.28
N ALA A 141 5.09 4.67 3.29
CA ALA A 141 6.39 5.22 2.99
C ALA A 141 6.71 6.46 3.84
N ALA A 142 5.70 7.28 4.17
CA ALA A 142 5.82 8.46 5.03
C ALA A 142 4.68 8.54 6.06
N PRO A 143 4.80 7.86 7.20
CA PRO A 143 3.74 7.81 8.23
C PRO A 143 3.34 9.19 8.80
N ASN A 144 4.23 10.18 8.79
CA ASN A 144 3.89 11.55 9.22
C ASN A 144 2.77 12.17 8.37
N VAL A 145 2.71 11.82 7.08
CA VAL A 145 1.65 12.26 6.18
C VAL A 145 0.31 11.59 6.55
N GLY A 146 0.35 10.38 7.12
CA GLY A 146 -0.80 9.72 7.71
C GLY A 146 -1.42 10.53 8.86
N CYS A 147 -0.61 11.15 9.72
CA CYS A 147 -1.10 12.02 10.79
C CYS A 147 -1.92 13.21 10.25
N TRP A 148 -1.51 13.78 9.11
CA TRP A 148 -2.28 14.82 8.44
C TRP A 148 -3.62 14.31 7.92
N LEU A 149 -3.67 13.09 7.37
CA LEU A 149 -4.93 12.46 6.95
C LEU A 149 -5.88 12.28 8.15
N ARG A 150 -5.36 11.87 9.32
CA ARG A 150 -6.18 11.75 10.55
C ARG A 150 -6.83 13.07 10.96
N GLN A 151 -6.14 14.18 10.76
CA GLN A 151 -6.65 15.52 11.08
C GLN A 151 -7.71 16.01 10.08
N ASN A 152 -7.79 15.40 8.90
CA ASN A 152 -8.70 15.77 7.81
C ASN A 152 -9.59 14.57 7.40
N SER A 153 -9.86 13.66 8.35
CA SER A 153 -10.26 12.28 8.05
C SER A 153 -11.74 12.07 7.76
N GLU A 154 -12.65 12.97 8.14
CA GLU A 154 -14.10 12.67 8.14
C GLU A 154 -14.61 12.19 6.78
N THR A 155 -14.18 12.86 5.69
CA THR A 155 -14.57 12.48 4.33
C THR A 155 -13.84 11.23 3.85
N MET A 156 -12.58 11.06 4.25
CA MET A 156 -11.74 9.93 3.84
C MET A 156 -12.12 8.62 4.53
N GLU A 157 -12.47 8.66 5.82
CA GLU A 157 -12.98 7.51 6.56
C GLU A 157 -14.23 6.96 5.89
N ALA A 158 -15.19 7.83 5.55
CA ALA A 158 -16.41 7.41 4.90
C ALA A 158 -16.14 6.75 3.52
N GLN A 159 -15.27 7.36 2.70
CA GLN A 159 -14.90 6.83 1.38
C GLN A 159 -14.17 5.48 1.47
N LEU A 160 -13.23 5.33 2.40
CA LEU A 160 -12.50 4.08 2.60
C LEU A 160 -13.40 3.01 3.24
N GLY A 161 -14.33 3.39 4.12
CA GLY A 161 -15.33 2.49 4.69
C GLY A 161 -16.24 1.90 3.61
N GLU A 162 -16.78 2.75 2.73
CA GLU A 162 -17.56 2.32 1.55
C GLU A 162 -16.74 1.39 0.64
N THR A 163 -15.47 1.72 0.39
CA THR A 163 -14.58 0.87 -0.41
C THR A 163 -14.34 -0.49 0.24
N MET A 164 -14.15 -0.52 1.56
CA MET A 164 -13.99 -1.75 2.34
C MET A 164 -15.25 -2.61 2.30
N GLU A 165 -16.44 -2.02 2.44
CA GLU A 165 -17.72 -2.71 2.32
C GLU A 165 -17.90 -3.36 0.95
N ILE A 166 -17.57 -2.61 -0.12
CA ILE A 166 -17.58 -3.14 -1.49
C ILE A 166 -16.61 -4.31 -1.62
N ALA A 167 -15.36 -4.17 -1.17
CA ALA A 167 -14.36 -5.22 -1.22
C ALA A 167 -14.81 -6.49 -0.48
N VAL A 168 -15.33 -6.34 0.74
CA VAL A 168 -15.89 -7.45 1.53
C VAL A 168 -17.07 -8.10 0.80
N SER A 169 -17.94 -7.32 0.15
CA SER A 169 -19.09 -7.85 -0.59
C SER A 169 -18.67 -8.69 -1.81
N ILE A 170 -17.61 -8.28 -2.51
CA ILE A 170 -17.04 -9.01 -3.66
C ILE A 170 -16.44 -10.33 -3.18
N VAL A 171 -15.65 -10.29 -2.10
CA VAL A 171 -15.04 -11.48 -1.48
C VAL A 171 -16.09 -12.53 -1.07
N ALA A 172 -17.29 -12.10 -0.69
CA ALA A 172 -18.38 -13.02 -0.34
C ALA A 172 -18.96 -13.76 -1.55
N LYS A 173 -18.90 -13.16 -2.74
CA LYS A 173 -19.51 -13.67 -3.96
C LYS A 173 -18.52 -14.46 -4.82
N ASP A 174 -17.26 -14.09 -4.77
CA ASP A 174 -16.22 -14.64 -5.64
C ASP A 174 -15.50 -15.83 -5.00
N LYS A 175 -15.18 -16.83 -5.82
CA LYS A 175 -14.36 -18.00 -5.42
C LYS A 175 -12.86 -17.71 -5.58
N GLU A 176 -12.48 -16.65 -6.31
CA GLU A 176 -11.09 -16.22 -6.42
C GLU A 176 -10.65 -15.41 -5.18
N GLN A 177 -10.06 -16.13 -4.21
CA GLN A 177 -9.77 -15.59 -2.88
C GLN A 177 -8.57 -14.63 -2.82
N ARG A 178 -7.58 -14.76 -3.72
CA ARG A 178 -6.28 -14.07 -3.55
C ARG A 178 -6.27 -12.61 -3.99
N PHE A 179 -6.82 -12.30 -5.17
CA PHE A 179 -6.87 -10.92 -5.67
C PHE A 179 -7.73 -10.05 -4.76
N THR A 180 -8.80 -10.63 -4.22
CA THR A 180 -9.73 -9.95 -3.33
C THR A 180 -9.17 -9.70 -1.93
N GLU A 181 -8.26 -10.56 -1.45
CA GLU A 181 -7.60 -10.36 -0.16
C GLU A 181 -6.54 -9.25 -0.18
N GLU A 182 -5.79 -9.09 -1.28
CA GLU A 182 -4.86 -7.96 -1.41
C GLU A 182 -5.60 -6.61 -1.38
N ALA A 183 -6.75 -6.52 -2.04
CA ALA A 183 -7.61 -5.35 -1.99
C ALA A 183 -8.10 -5.05 -0.56
N LEU A 184 -8.54 -6.08 0.20
CA LEU A 184 -8.91 -5.93 1.62
C LEU A 184 -7.73 -5.43 2.45
N ARG A 185 -6.53 -6.01 2.26
CA ARG A 185 -5.32 -5.62 2.98
C ARG A 185 -4.95 -4.16 2.70
N ASN A 186 -5.00 -3.74 1.44
CA ASN A 186 -4.69 -2.35 1.06
C ASN A 186 -5.71 -1.37 1.65
N ASN A 187 -7.01 -1.71 1.65
CA ASN A 187 -8.06 -0.93 2.31
C ASN A 187 -7.84 -0.79 3.81
N LEU A 188 -7.61 -1.91 4.49
CA LEU A 188 -7.32 -1.91 5.92
C LEU A 188 -6.06 -1.11 6.23
N MET A 189 -4.99 -1.26 5.45
CA MET A 189 -3.77 -0.48 5.63
C MET A 189 -4.05 1.02 5.50
N ALA A 190 -4.77 1.46 4.48
CA ALA A 190 -5.16 2.86 4.33
C ALA A 190 -6.00 3.35 5.53
N LEU A 191 -6.99 2.55 5.98
CA LEU A 191 -7.80 2.86 7.16
C LEU A 191 -6.97 2.98 8.43
N VAL A 192 -5.97 2.13 8.67
CA VAL A 192 -5.07 2.23 9.83
C VAL A 192 -4.38 3.60 9.90
N TYR A 193 -4.00 4.16 8.75
CA TYR A 193 -3.41 5.50 8.72
C TYR A 193 -4.44 6.61 8.92
N VAL A 194 -5.67 6.44 8.45
CA VAL A 194 -6.73 7.47 8.49
C VAL A 194 -7.49 7.52 9.82
N VAL A 195 -7.84 6.38 10.40
CA VAL A 195 -8.66 6.31 11.64
C VAL A 195 -7.92 5.69 12.84
N GLY A 196 -6.72 5.16 12.60
CA GLY A 196 -5.95 4.46 13.62
C GLY A 196 -6.13 2.93 13.57
N PRO A 197 -5.13 2.17 14.04
CA PRO A 197 -5.13 0.71 13.98
C PRO A 197 -6.27 0.07 14.76
N GLU A 198 -6.59 0.60 15.95
CA GLU A 198 -7.66 0.05 16.76
C GLU A 198 -9.01 0.22 16.05
N ALA A 199 -9.35 1.44 15.63
CA ALA A 199 -10.61 1.72 14.95
C ALA A 199 -10.73 0.93 13.64
N ALA A 200 -9.67 0.85 12.83
CA ALA A 200 -9.69 0.15 11.55
C ALA A 200 -9.84 -1.37 11.72
N ILE A 201 -8.99 -1.99 12.55
CA ILE A 201 -8.89 -3.44 12.65
C ILE A 201 -10.01 -4.01 13.53
N VAL A 202 -10.25 -3.43 14.72
CA VAL A 202 -11.27 -3.95 15.64
C VAL A 202 -12.66 -3.84 15.03
N LYS A 203 -13.01 -2.70 14.41
CA LYS A 203 -14.30 -2.52 13.74
C LYS A 203 -14.49 -3.57 12.63
N SER A 204 -13.47 -3.77 11.80
CA SER A 204 -13.51 -4.74 10.71
C SER A 204 -13.65 -6.18 11.19
N LEU A 205 -12.93 -6.57 12.24
CA LEU A 205 -13.04 -7.91 12.85
C LEU A 205 -14.39 -8.13 13.52
N ARG A 206 -14.94 -7.13 14.21
CA ARG A 206 -16.27 -7.25 14.82
C ARG A 206 -17.38 -7.37 13.77
N GLN A 207 -17.27 -6.60 12.69
CA GLN A 207 -18.30 -6.56 11.64
C GLN A 207 -18.21 -7.76 10.70
N TRP A 208 -17.00 -8.22 10.36
CA TRP A 208 -16.79 -9.24 9.32
C TRP A 208 -15.83 -10.38 9.70
N GLY A 209 -15.43 -10.51 10.97
CA GLY A 209 -14.46 -11.52 11.44
C GLY A 209 -14.89 -12.98 11.28
N ALA A 210 -16.17 -13.23 11.01
CA ALA A 210 -16.65 -14.54 10.57
C ALA A 210 -16.09 -14.96 9.18
N ARG A 211 -15.36 -14.09 8.48
CA ARG A 211 -14.79 -14.34 7.15
C ARG A 211 -13.28 -14.48 7.22
N ALA A 212 -12.75 -15.63 6.79
CA ALA A 212 -11.33 -15.96 6.83
C ALA A 212 -10.45 -14.87 6.18
N ASN A 213 -10.82 -14.39 4.98
CA ASN A 213 -10.07 -13.38 4.24
C ASN A 213 -9.98 -12.02 4.97
N VAL A 214 -11.00 -11.65 5.76
CA VAL A 214 -10.94 -10.43 6.58
C VAL A 214 -9.97 -10.61 7.73
N VAL A 215 -10.01 -11.77 8.40
CA VAL A 215 -9.08 -12.10 9.50
C VAL A 215 -7.64 -12.16 8.98
N GLY A 216 -7.44 -12.76 7.80
CA GLY A 216 -6.15 -12.82 7.11
C GLY A 216 -5.62 -11.43 6.80
N ALA A 217 -6.41 -10.61 6.12
CA ALA A 217 -6.03 -9.24 5.79
C ALA A 217 -5.73 -8.39 7.04
N CYS A 218 -6.52 -8.50 8.11
CA CYS A 218 -6.24 -7.82 9.39
C CYS A 218 -4.91 -8.28 10.00
N SER A 219 -4.65 -9.58 9.98
CA SER A 219 -3.41 -10.17 10.52
C SER A 219 -2.18 -9.68 9.74
N ASP A 220 -2.27 -9.63 8.41
CA ASP A 220 -1.20 -9.13 7.55
C ASP A 220 -0.93 -7.65 7.76
N VAL A 221 -1.98 -6.83 7.92
CA VAL A 221 -1.84 -5.41 8.21
C VAL A 221 -1.14 -5.20 9.55
N VAL A 222 -1.53 -5.93 10.61
CA VAL A 222 -0.81 -5.87 11.90
C VAL A 222 0.66 -6.23 11.73
N ALA A 223 0.95 -7.36 11.08
CA ALA A 223 2.33 -7.79 10.89
C ALA A 223 3.15 -6.77 10.09
N GLU A 224 2.58 -6.22 9.01
CA GLU A 224 3.25 -5.25 8.14
C GLU A 224 3.50 -3.92 8.87
N THR A 225 2.50 -3.39 9.57
CA THR A 225 2.64 -2.17 10.36
C THR A 225 3.72 -2.32 11.44
N MET A 226 3.77 -3.48 12.10
CA MET A 226 4.76 -3.76 13.14
C MET A 226 6.18 -3.95 12.57
N ARG A 227 6.32 -4.57 11.38
CA ARG A 227 7.61 -4.69 10.69
C ARG A 227 8.21 -3.34 10.32
N ARG A 228 7.37 -2.38 9.95
CA ARG A 228 7.79 -1.02 9.60
C ARG A 228 8.16 -0.17 10.80
N GLN A 229 7.88 -0.62 12.02
CA GLN A 229 8.30 0.03 13.27
C GLN A 229 7.84 1.49 13.40
N HIS A 230 6.66 1.81 12.89
CA HIS A 230 6.07 3.13 13.06
C HIS A 230 5.65 3.33 14.52
N ALA A 231 6.47 4.06 15.29
CA ALA A 231 6.39 4.09 16.76
C ALA A 231 4.98 4.36 17.30
N SER A 232 4.29 5.40 16.79
CA SER A 232 2.93 5.76 17.21
C SER A 232 1.91 4.65 16.95
N ILE A 233 1.93 4.08 15.74
CA ILE A 233 0.98 3.04 15.35
C ILE A 233 1.26 1.73 16.11
N CYS A 234 2.53 1.39 16.33
CA CYS A 234 2.93 0.22 17.10
C CYS A 234 2.50 0.34 18.57
N GLU A 235 2.60 1.54 19.15
CA GLU A 235 2.14 1.84 20.50
C GLU A 235 0.62 1.69 20.64
N GLU A 236 -0.15 2.24 19.69
CA GLU A 236 -1.60 2.07 19.64
C GLU A 236 -2.00 0.59 19.49
N LEU A 237 -1.35 -0.15 18.57
CA LEU A 237 -1.57 -1.59 18.38
C LEU A 237 -1.28 -2.40 19.65
N SER A 238 -0.25 -2.03 20.41
CA SER A 238 0.18 -2.74 21.62
C SER A 238 -0.73 -2.46 22.83
N ARG A 239 -1.42 -1.31 22.85
CA ARG A 239 -2.34 -0.92 23.94
C ARG A 239 -3.78 -1.33 23.66
N GLY A 240 -4.17 -1.42 22.40
CA GLY A 240 -5.55 -1.64 21.99
C GLY A 240 -6.05 -3.07 22.14
N HIS A 241 -7.33 -3.26 21.84
CA HIS A 241 -8.02 -4.56 21.90
C HIS A 241 -7.75 -5.47 20.70
N VAL A 242 -6.88 -5.05 19.77
CA VAL A 242 -6.61 -5.76 18.50
C VAL A 242 -6.20 -7.21 18.73
N ARG A 243 -5.39 -7.47 19.76
CA ARG A 243 -4.97 -8.83 20.14
C ARG A 243 -6.16 -9.73 20.45
N ALA A 244 -7.02 -9.29 21.37
CA ALA A 244 -8.16 -10.09 21.83
C ALA A 244 -9.16 -10.35 20.70
N GLU A 245 -9.40 -9.36 19.84
CA GLU A 245 -10.30 -9.48 18.70
C GLU A 245 -9.75 -10.42 17.62
N LEU A 246 -8.44 -10.39 17.34
CA LEU A 246 -7.79 -11.35 16.44
C LEU A 246 -7.85 -12.78 16.99
N GLU A 247 -7.55 -12.97 18.28
CA GLU A 247 -7.66 -14.28 18.95
C GLU A 247 -9.10 -14.80 18.92
N ASN A 248 -10.09 -13.92 19.09
CA ASN A 248 -11.50 -14.28 19.02
C ASN A 248 -11.92 -14.68 17.59
N ALA A 249 -11.58 -13.88 16.59
CA ALA A 249 -11.90 -14.16 15.20
C ALA A 249 -11.23 -15.44 14.69
N ALA A 250 -9.99 -15.72 15.11
CA ALA A 250 -9.27 -16.92 14.71
C ALA A 250 -9.92 -18.23 15.21
N LYS A 251 -10.67 -18.19 16.32
CA LYS A 251 -11.41 -19.37 16.83
C LYS A 251 -12.52 -19.82 15.88
N ALA A 252 -13.04 -18.93 15.03
CA ALA A 252 -14.02 -19.31 14.01
C ALA A 252 -13.39 -20.11 12.85
N HIS A 253 -12.06 -20.08 12.71
CA HIS A 253 -11.33 -20.61 11.55
C HIS A 253 -10.23 -21.59 11.94
N VAL A 254 -10.44 -22.41 12.98
CA VAL A 254 -9.41 -23.33 13.54
C VAL A 254 -8.89 -24.35 12.50
N VAL A 255 -9.70 -24.68 11.51
CA VAL A 255 -9.37 -25.67 10.46
C VAL A 255 -8.44 -25.06 9.39
N ASP A 256 -8.40 -23.73 9.25
CA ASP A 256 -7.58 -23.05 8.25
C ASP A 256 -6.14 -22.81 8.77
N ILE A 257 -5.26 -23.78 8.52
CA ILE A 257 -3.88 -23.80 9.01
C ILE A 257 -3.09 -22.56 8.54
N ASP A 258 -3.29 -22.12 7.30
CA ASP A 258 -2.54 -21.00 6.74
C ASP A 258 -2.99 -19.68 7.35
N LEU A 259 -4.30 -19.52 7.57
CA LEU A 259 -4.82 -18.39 8.33
C LEU A 259 -4.31 -18.40 9.78
N GLN A 260 -4.32 -19.54 10.46
CA GLN A 260 -3.81 -19.65 11.83
C GLN A 260 -2.33 -19.23 11.91
N ARG A 261 -1.49 -19.59 10.93
CA ARG A 261 -0.09 -19.16 10.87
C ARG A 261 0.04 -17.65 10.74
N ARG A 262 -0.78 -17.01 9.90
CA ARG A 262 -0.78 -15.55 9.71
C ARG A 262 -1.23 -14.82 10.98
N VAL A 263 -2.29 -15.31 11.63
CA VAL A 263 -2.75 -14.78 12.92
C VAL A 263 -1.66 -14.93 13.98
N GLN A 264 -1.04 -16.11 14.11
CA GLN A 264 0.03 -16.34 15.09
C GLN A 264 1.23 -15.40 14.86
N LEU A 265 1.60 -15.14 13.60
CA LEU A 265 2.64 -14.17 13.27
C LEU A 265 2.26 -12.77 13.75
N ALA A 266 1.03 -12.32 13.46
CA ALA A 266 0.53 -11.03 13.92
C ALA A 266 0.50 -10.91 15.46
N LEU A 267 -0.01 -11.94 16.16
CA LEU A 267 -0.03 -12.00 17.62
C LEU A 267 1.37 -12.04 18.24
N GLY A 268 2.34 -12.60 17.54
CA GLY A 268 3.75 -12.58 17.91
C GLY A 268 4.34 -11.17 17.95
N PHE A 269 3.91 -10.29 17.03
CA PHE A 269 4.26 -8.87 17.07
C PHE A 269 3.56 -8.14 18.25
N LEU A 270 2.33 -8.51 18.59
CA LEU A 270 1.53 -7.90 19.67
C LEU A 270 1.83 -8.45 21.09
N GLY A 271 2.82 -9.35 21.24
CA GLY A 271 3.10 -10.03 22.52
C GLY A 271 3.76 -9.16 23.60
N PRO A 272 3.75 -9.57 24.89
CA PRO A 272 4.24 -8.80 26.04
C PRO A 272 5.76 -8.50 26.08
N ALA A 273 6.49 -8.74 24.98
CA ALA A 273 7.95 -8.68 24.92
C ALA A 273 8.46 -7.73 23.83
N LEU A 274 8.00 -6.48 23.81
CA LEU A 274 8.67 -5.41 23.06
C LEU A 274 9.91 -4.83 23.78
N LYS A 275 10.24 -5.31 24.99
CA LYS A 275 11.53 -4.98 25.65
C LYS A 275 12.75 -5.69 25.03
N SER A 276 12.58 -6.64 24.11
CA SER A 276 13.70 -7.45 23.59
C SER A 276 13.79 -7.59 22.08
N TRP A 277 13.00 -6.85 21.27
CA TRP A 277 13.16 -6.89 19.81
C TRP A 277 14.54 -6.42 19.36
N GLY A 278 15.17 -5.48 20.06
CA GLY A 278 16.58 -5.13 19.85
C GLY A 278 17.53 -6.32 20.08
N ALA A 279 17.25 -7.19 21.05
CA ALA A 279 18.04 -8.39 21.35
C ALA A 279 17.78 -9.52 20.34
N LEU A 280 16.52 -9.72 19.94
CA LEU A 280 16.12 -10.75 18.97
C LEU A 280 16.64 -10.45 17.56
N TRP A 281 16.62 -9.17 17.13
CA TRP A 281 17.24 -8.76 15.87
C TRP A 281 18.77 -8.72 15.94
N ALA A 282 19.36 -8.40 17.10
CA ALA A 282 20.81 -8.52 17.31
C ALA A 282 21.27 -9.99 17.22
N ASP A 283 20.51 -10.92 17.79
CA ASP A 283 20.81 -12.35 17.70
C ASP A 283 20.55 -12.92 16.31
N ARG A 284 19.53 -12.43 15.59
CA ARG A 284 19.32 -12.83 14.18
C ARG A 284 20.44 -12.32 13.27
N ARG A 285 20.92 -11.08 13.45
CA ARG A 285 22.09 -10.56 12.72
C ARG A 285 23.37 -11.32 13.06
N ARG A 286 23.58 -11.68 14.33
CA ARG A 286 24.70 -12.54 14.75
C ARG A 286 24.63 -13.93 14.13
N TRP A 287 23.44 -14.53 14.07
CA TRP A 287 23.23 -15.82 13.44
C TRP A 287 23.54 -15.78 11.94
N PHE A 288 23.05 -14.77 11.20
CA PHE A 288 23.40 -14.60 9.79
C PHE A 288 24.90 -14.32 9.57
N ALA A 289 25.54 -13.54 10.44
CA ALA A 289 26.98 -13.29 10.39
C ALA A 289 27.79 -14.58 10.67
N GLN A 290 27.35 -15.43 11.61
CA GLN A 290 27.98 -16.71 11.89
C GLN A 290 27.84 -17.70 10.72
N VAL A 291 26.67 -17.75 10.08
CA VAL A 291 26.44 -18.60 8.90
C VAL A 291 27.32 -18.14 7.73
N ALA A 292 27.38 -16.83 7.45
CA ALA A 292 28.25 -16.27 6.41
C ALA A 292 29.75 -16.50 6.70
N SER A 293 30.17 -16.44 7.96
CA SER A 293 31.56 -16.72 8.38
C SER A 293 31.96 -18.19 8.25
N ARG A 294 30.99 -19.11 8.26
CA ARG A 294 31.23 -20.55 8.06
C ARG A 294 31.29 -20.93 6.58
N GLN A 295 30.54 -20.24 5.73
CA GLN A 295 30.57 -20.48 4.28
C GLN A 295 31.82 -19.90 3.59
N SER A 296 32.50 -18.92 4.19
CA SER A 296 33.76 -18.35 3.68
C SER A 296 35.02 -19.15 4.06
N ARG A 297 34.88 -20.23 4.85
CA ARG A 297 35.98 -21.11 5.29
C ARG A 297 35.94 -22.50 4.64
N LEU A 298 34.98 -22.73 3.75
CA LEU A 298 34.88 -23.91 2.88
C LEU A 298 35.25 -23.47 1.46
#